data_AF-A0A2S0MMG8-F1
#
_entry.id   AF-A0A2S0MMG8-F1
#
_cell.length_a   1.000
_cell.length_b   1.000
_cell.length_c   1.000
_cell.angle_alpha   90.00
_cell.angle_beta   90.00
_cell.angle_gamma   90.00
#
_symmetry.space_group_name_H-M   'P 1'
#
loop_
_entity.id
_entity.type
_entity.pdbx_description
1 polymer ?
#
loop_
_entity_poly.entity_id
_entity_poly.type
_entity_poly.pdbx_seq_one_letter_code
_entity_poly.pdbx_strand_id
1 'polypeptide(L)' 'MTTDAEFMDAITEIDRELTGLESEALPSKAELCEQFNKIKPWVQKILPVVEAIPVWGGTLAKVLRLLLMIGSSVCAD' A
#
# COMPACT_ATOMS: atom_id res chain seq x y z
N MET A 1 18.65 -13.31 -4.87
CA MET A 1 18.99 -11.89 -4.60
C MET A 1 18.17 -10.97 -5.49
N THR A 2 16.84 -11.12 -5.51
CA THR A 2 15.92 -10.32 -6.35
C THR A 2 14.92 -9.52 -5.51
N THR A 3 14.75 -9.87 -4.23
CA THR A 3 13.75 -9.27 -3.33
C THR A 3 14.02 -7.80 -3.02
N ASP A 4 15.28 -7.39 -2.93
CA ASP A 4 15.63 -6.01 -2.54
C ASP A 4 15.27 -5.00 -3.64
N ALA A 5 15.49 -5.35 -4.91
CA ALA A 5 15.16 -4.46 -6.03
C ALA A 5 13.64 -4.31 -6.20
N GLU A 6 12.89 -5.41 -6.15
CA GLU A 6 11.43 -5.37 -6.23
C GLU A 6 10.80 -4.65 -5.03
N PHE A 7 11.41 -4.77 -3.84
CA PHE A 7 10.98 -4.05 -2.66
C PHE A 7 11.23 -2.54 -2.76
N MET A 8 12.41 -2.14 -3.21
CA MET A 8 12.74 -0.72 -3.42
C MET A 8 11.87 -0.09 -4.50
N ASP A 9 11.60 -0.81 -5.59
CA ASP A 9 10.70 -0.36 -6.65
C ASP A 9 9.26 -0.17 -6.12
N ALA A 10 8.77 -1.13 -5.33
CA ALA A 10 7.46 -1.04 -4.70
C ALA A 10 7.33 0.14 -3.72
N ILE A 11 8.36 0.39 -2.90
CA ILE A 11 8.36 1.56 -2.00
C ILE A 11 8.37 2.86 -2.80
N THR A 12 9.17 2.93 -3.86
CA THR A 12 9.29 4.14 -4.69
C THR A 12 7.96 4.50 -5.34
N GLU A 13 7.21 3.50 -5.84
CA GLU A 13 5.90 3.76 -6.44
C GLU A 13 4.86 4.18 -5.40
N ILE A 14 4.86 3.54 -4.22
CA ILE A 14 3.97 3.92 -3.11
C ILE A 14 4.24 5.38 -2.66
N ASP A 15 5.50 5.76 -2.52
CA ASP A 15 5.92 7.10 -2.10
C ASP A 15 5.52 8.17 -3.13
N ARG A 16 5.63 7.85 -4.42
CA ARG A 16 5.22 8.71 -5.52
C ARG A 16 3.72 8.98 -5.51
N GLU A 17 2.90 7.96 -5.27
CA GLU A 17 1.44 8.14 -5.18
C GLU A 17 1.03 8.90 -3.91
N LEU A 18 1.66 8.61 -2.77
CA LEU A 18 1.40 9.29 -1.50
C LEU A 18 1.77 10.78 -1.55
N THR A 19 2.90 11.12 -2.17
CA THR A 19 3.32 12.52 -2.34
C THR A 19 2.31 13.33 -3.18
N GLY A 20 1.60 12.67 -4.10
CA GLY A 20 0.50 13.29 -4.85
C GLY A 20 -0.72 13.64 -3.99
N LEU A 21 -0.93 12.96 -2.86
CA LEU A 21 -2.07 13.17 -1.96
C LEU A 21 -1.87 14.30 -0.95
N GLU A 22 -0.63 14.56 -0.54
CA GLU A 22 -0.34 15.57 0.50
C GLU A 22 -0.61 17.02 0.03
N SER A 23 -0.74 17.23 -1.28
CA SER A 23 -0.69 18.57 -1.86
C SER A 23 -2.06 19.18 -2.21
N GLU A 24 -3.18 18.46 -2.09
CA GLU A 24 -4.49 18.96 -2.53
C GLU A 24 -5.62 18.66 -1.51
N ALA A 25 -6.70 19.44 -1.59
CA ALA A 25 -7.91 19.29 -0.81
C ALA A 25 -8.37 17.83 -0.73
N LEU A 26 -9.05 17.44 0.37
CA LEU A 26 -9.52 16.07 0.61
C LEU A 26 -10.02 15.41 -0.70
N PRO A 27 -9.26 14.46 -1.26
CA PRO A 27 -9.52 13.90 -2.58
C PRO A 27 -10.91 13.27 -2.61
N SER A 28 -11.54 13.28 -3.78
CA SER A 28 -12.84 12.65 -3.95
C SER A 28 -12.75 11.15 -3.67
N LYS A 29 -13.89 10.53 -3.28
CA LYS A 29 -13.96 9.06 -3.08
C LYS A 29 -13.43 8.31 -4.33
N ALA A 30 -13.71 8.81 -5.53
CA ALA A 30 -13.27 8.21 -6.78
C ALA A 30 -11.74 8.25 -6.93
N GLU A 31 -11.11 9.39 -6.67
CA GLU A 31 -9.65 9.53 -6.74
C GLU A 31 -8.94 8.68 -5.68
N LEU A 32 -9.47 8.63 -4.45
CA LEU A 32 -8.96 7.75 -3.40
C LEU A 32 -9.03 6.28 -3.82
N CYS A 33 -10.11 5.87 -4.48
CA CYS A 33 -10.28 4.51 -4.94
C CYS A 33 -9.40 4.16 -6.14
N GLU A 34 -9.18 5.10 -7.05
CA GLU A 34 -8.24 4.93 -8.16
C GLU A 34 -6.81 4.71 -7.63
N GLN A 35 -6.36 5.56 -6.70
CA GLN A 35 -5.04 5.43 -6.09
C GLN A 35 -4.92 4.18 -5.24
N PHE A 36 -5.95 3.84 -4.46
CA PHE A 36 -5.98 2.58 -3.72
C PHE A 36 -5.78 1.38 -4.66
N ASN A 37 -6.43 1.37 -5.82
CA ASN A 37 -6.28 0.28 -6.79
C ASN A 37 -4.88 0.23 -7.43
N LYS A 38 -4.20 1.37 -7.59
CA LYS A 38 -2.81 1.43 -8.08
C LYS A 38 -1.79 0.99 -7.03
N ILE A 39 -1.96 1.43 -5.77
CA ILE A 39 -1.07 1.09 -4.64
C ILE A 39 -1.26 -0.35 -4.14
N LYS A 40 -2.49 -0.87 -4.16
CA LYS A 40 -2.85 -2.21 -3.67
C LYS A 40 -1.89 -3.34 -4.13
N PRO A 41 -1.58 -3.51 -5.43
CA PRO A 41 -0.66 -4.56 -5.87
C PRO A 41 0.75 -4.39 -5.29
N TRP A 42 1.22 -3.16 -5.10
CA TRP A 42 2.51 -2.88 -4.49
C TRP A 42 2.53 -3.20 -3.00
N VAL A 43 1.48 -2.84 -2.27
CA VAL A 43 1.33 -3.20 -0.86
C VAL A 43 1.28 -4.73 -0.68
N GLN A 44 0.63 -5.45 -1.61
CA GLN A 44 0.62 -6.91 -1.61
C GLN A 44 2.00 -7.53 -1.89
N LYS A 45 2.83 -6.89 -2.74
CA LYS A 45 4.21 -7.32 -2.99
C LYS A 45 5.12 -7.12 -1.78
N ILE A 46 4.97 -6.02 -1.04
CA ILE A 46 5.83 -5.75 0.14
C ILE A 46 5.39 -6.49 1.40
N LEU A 47 4.13 -6.93 1.48
CA LEU A 47 3.57 -7.68 2.62
C LEU A 47 4.47 -8.83 3.13
N PRO A 48 5.02 -9.73 2.30
CA PRO A 48 5.95 -10.77 2.75
C PRO A 48 7.26 -10.20 3.34
N VAL A 49 7.74 -9.07 2.82
CA VAL A 49 8.94 -8.40 3.35
C VAL A 49 8.64 -7.76 4.70
N VAL A 50 7.46 -7.14 4.84
CA VAL A 50 6.98 -6.59 6.12
C VAL A 50 6.82 -7.70 7.16
N GLU A 51 6.29 -8.87 6.79
CA GLU A 51 6.18 -10.02 7.69
C GLU A 51 7.54 -10.56 8.17
N ALA A 52 8.58 -10.43 7.35
CA ALA A 52 9.93 -10.84 7.69
C ALA A 52 10.64 -9.92 8.69
N ILE A 53 10.08 -8.74 9.00
CA ILE A 53 10.64 -7.82 9.99
C ILE A 53 10.49 -8.42 11.41
N PRO A 54 11.60 -8.70 12.12
CA PRO A 54 11.52 -9.29 13.45
C PRO A 54 10.82 -8.34 14.44
N VAL A 55 10.16 -8.91 15.44
CA VAL A 55 9.42 -8.23 16.51
C VAL A 55 8.08 -7.61 16.08
N TRP A 56 8.02 -6.86 14.98
CA TRP A 56 6.82 -6.08 14.60
C TRP A 56 6.16 -6.48 13.28
N GLY A 57 6.86 -7.24 12.42
CA GLY A 57 6.44 -7.50 11.05
C GLY A 57 5.10 -8.20 10.93
N GLY A 58 4.86 -9.23 11.73
CA GLY A 58 3.59 -9.97 11.73
C GLY A 58 2.39 -9.12 12.17
N THR A 59 2.58 -8.17 13.08
CA THR A 59 1.51 -7.25 13.52
C THR A 59 1.22 -6.21 12.43
N LEU A 60 2.26 -5.60 11.86
CA LEU A 60 2.15 -4.65 10.76
C LEU A 60 1.48 -5.26 9.53
N ALA A 61 1.84 -6.48 9.16
CA ALA A 61 1.24 -7.19 8.04
C ALA A 61 -0.26 -7.45 8.24
N LYS A 62 -0.69 -7.78 9.47
CA LYS A 62 -2.12 -7.92 9.79
C LYS A 62 -2.88 -6.61 9.64
N VAL A 63 -2.30 -5.51 10.11
CA VAL A 63 -2.89 -4.17 9.97
C VAL A 63 -2.98 -3.78 8.49
N LEU A 64 -1.92 -4.01 7.71
CA LEU A 64 -1.92 -3.75 6.25
C LEU A 64 -2.97 -4.58 5.52
N ARG A 65 -3.12 -5.88 5.85
CA ARG A 65 -4.18 -6.72 5.30
C ARG A 65 -5.58 -6.22 5.64
N LEU A 66 -5.78 -5.78 6.89
CA LEU A 66 -7.05 -5.21 7.31
C LEU A 66 -7.38 -3.94 6.52
N LEU A 67 -6.41 -3.04 6.37
CA LEU A 67 -6.57 -1.80 5.59
C LEU A 67 -6.85 -2.10 4.11
N LEU A 68 -6.15 -3.07 3.51
CA LEU A 68 -6.42 -3.52 2.14
C LEU A 68 -7.83 -4.09 1.99
N MET A 69 -8.32 -4.84 2.98
CA MET A 69 -9.67 -5.40 2.96
C MET A 69 -10.73 -4.30 3.05
N ILE A 70 -10.54 -3.34 3.94
CA ILE A 70 -11.44 -2.18 4.09
C ILE A 70 -11.43 -1.33 2.82
N GLY A 71 -10.25 -0.97 2.30
CA GLY A 71 -10.12 -0.20 1.07
C GLY A 71 -10.77 -0.90 -0.12
N SER A 72 -10.56 -2.22 -0.24
CA SER A 72 -11.22 -3.01 -1.29
C SER A 72 -12.74 -3.03 -1.13
N SER A 73 -13.27 -3.01 0.10
CA SER A 73 -14.71 -2.96 0.34
C SER A 73 -15.32 -1.58 0.03
N VAL A 74 -14.58 -0.50 0.29
CA VAL A 74 -15.06 0.88 0.07
C VAL A 74 -14.98 1.27 -1.41
N CYS A 75 -14.03 0.67 -2.14
CA CYS A 75 -13.72 0.94 -3.54
C CYS A 75 -14.16 -0.16 -4.51
N ALA A 76 -15.03 -1.07 -4.06
CA ALA A 76 -15.64 -2.12 -4.90
C ALA A 76 -16.89 -1.64 -5.68
N ASP A 77 -17.21 -0.34 -5.65
CA ASP A 77 -18.28 0.30 -6.43
C ASP A 77 -17.77 0.79 -7.79
#